data_AF-A0A1I1FJT1-F1
#
_entry.id   AF-A0A1I1FJT1-F1
#
_cell.length_a   1.000
_cell.length_b   1.000
_cell.length_c   1.000
_cell.angle_alpha   90.00
_cell.angle_beta   90.00
_cell.angle_gamma   90.00
#
_symmetry.space_group_name_H-M   'P 1'
#
loop_
_entity.id
_entity.type
_entity.pdbx_description
1 polymer ?
#
loop_
_entity_poly.entity_id
_entity_poly.type
_entity_poly.pdbx_seq_one_letter_code
_entity_poly.pdbx_strand_id
1 'polypeptide(L)'
;MKNTLTTASQKEHKVLHKIKKNWVVLSFSTLALLGAGSLVSNEGTHLLPSGTISASADTNVTTGTLGTVSYTYDNSTNTLTFTSGGTLPPASNDEQRIDRLFQHLQHIVFTQTVQAPKDSTRLFAMLHSLQDFTGLNYLDTSNVTSMNAMFNQESTITSLDLSGFDTSKVTDMSWMFTKTNNLQTVNLSSFNTSNVTTFEATFMESGLQSLNLSSFDTSKVVFMNDTFSHMANIQSLDLSNFNTASLTDMHSLFEGSTALKSVDISSFNTDKIVTKITVGTEHKVLDKTGVSDMFENTGNGSTLAIKLPSASFYNDAGLGNGYSAFVAVNGGTVTDPKGTLLTKAAFQNIFSTGAKTSDWYVCSSLTKTTQNKTLTRTVNYVDANGNEITGQAPTTQTLHFHRTVTGLAGTNYKSYSDWEADSTADQAFDNIDVPQSLNDGQLINPTVNGKNVKTISTNLPTLDDNDAQTENVNVIYSAKSADTPSNNNDNGGPSSNNSGSDSSNNGTNNSNNNRSSHHSLTLPSTGGNESLAAALPATAKVVSKNVFITVPFLFTSLAAGLYFTTKKR
;
A
#
# COMPACT_ATOMS: atom_id res chain seq x y z
N MET A 1 -32.76 30.71 21.75
CA MET A 1 -32.45 29.42 22.41
C MET A 1 -30.95 29.22 22.24
N LYS A 2 -30.09 29.32 23.26
CA LYS A 2 -29.99 28.51 24.50
C LYS A 2 -30.02 27.00 24.21
N ASN A 3 -28.85 26.37 24.17
CA ASN A 3 -28.25 25.86 25.42
C ASN A 3 -26.73 25.99 25.40
N THR A 4 -26.13 26.01 26.58
CA THR A 4 -24.70 26.30 26.82
C THR A 4 -24.09 25.17 27.64
N LEU A 5 -22.88 24.72 27.28
CA LEU A 5 -22.08 23.81 28.10
C LEU A 5 -20.87 24.55 28.66
N THR A 6 -20.98 24.95 29.93
CA THR A 6 -19.87 25.47 30.74
C THR A 6 -19.65 24.53 31.91
N THR A 7 -18.49 23.88 31.95
CA THR A 7 -18.06 23.03 33.05
C THR A 7 -17.59 23.88 34.22
N ALA A 8 -18.20 23.68 35.40
CA ALA A 8 -17.77 24.31 36.65
C ALA A 8 -17.39 23.22 37.67
N SER A 9 -16.23 23.37 38.29
CA SER A 9 -15.72 22.46 39.31
C SER A 9 -16.41 22.71 40.66
N GLN A 10 -16.90 21.64 41.30
CA GLN A 10 -17.16 21.61 42.74
C GLN A 10 -16.58 20.34 43.37
N LYS A 11 -16.39 20.40 44.69
CA LYS A 11 -15.37 19.65 45.42
C LYS A 11 -15.95 19.15 46.75
N GLU A 12 -15.50 17.98 47.21
CA GLU A 12 -15.76 17.39 48.53
C GLU A 12 -17.24 16.96 48.80
N HIS A 13 -17.55 16.01 49.70
CA HIS A 13 -16.71 15.24 50.63
C HIS A 13 -16.79 13.73 50.39
N LYS A 14 -15.73 12.99 50.75
CA LYS A 14 -15.76 11.52 50.94
C LYS A 14 -16.06 11.19 52.40
N VAL A 15 -17.09 10.36 52.65
CA VAL A 15 -17.30 9.71 53.95
C VAL A 15 -16.76 8.29 53.87
N LEU A 16 -15.76 7.95 54.71
CA LEU A 16 -15.28 6.58 54.83
C LEU A 16 -16.08 5.81 55.89
N HIS A 17 -16.78 4.75 55.48
CA HIS A 17 -17.19 3.68 56.40
C HIS A 17 -16.24 2.49 56.30
N LYS A 18 -15.79 2.01 57.46
CA LYS A 18 -14.68 1.06 57.61
C LYS A 18 -15.19 -0.29 58.10
N ILE A 19 -15.58 -1.16 57.17
CA ILE A 19 -16.05 -2.53 57.47
C ILE A 19 -14.90 -3.52 57.20
N LYS A 20 -14.75 -4.51 58.09
CA LYS A 20 -13.59 -5.42 58.13
C LYS A 20 -13.69 -6.50 57.05
N LYS A 21 -12.60 -6.76 56.32
CA LYS A 21 -12.42 -8.02 55.59
C LYS A 21 -12.08 -9.13 56.58
N ASN A 22 -12.96 -10.12 56.71
CA ASN A 22 -12.55 -11.48 57.06
C ASN A 22 -12.49 -12.29 55.77
N TRP A 23 -11.42 -13.06 55.58
CA TRP A 23 -11.35 -14.08 54.53
C TRP A 23 -11.57 -15.44 55.19
N VAL A 24 -12.49 -16.23 54.66
CA VAL A 24 -12.66 -17.64 55.04
C VAL A 24 -12.21 -18.47 53.85
N VAL A 25 -11.14 -19.23 54.02
CA VAL A 25 -10.74 -20.26 53.06
C VAL A 25 -11.62 -21.48 53.32
N LEU A 26 -12.44 -21.88 52.35
CA LEU A 26 -13.17 -23.14 52.38
C LEU A 26 -12.51 -24.13 51.42
N SER A 27 -11.77 -25.08 52.01
CA SER A 27 -11.35 -26.29 51.31
C SER A 27 -12.54 -27.24 51.18
N PHE A 28 -12.92 -27.58 49.95
CA PHE A 28 -13.94 -28.61 49.71
C PHE A 28 -13.38 -30.00 50.02
N SER A 29 -13.72 -30.53 51.20
CA SER A 29 -13.62 -31.96 51.50
C SER A 29 -14.98 -32.62 51.25
N THR A 30 -14.96 -33.76 50.56
CA THR A 30 -16.15 -34.55 50.22
C THR A 30 -16.94 -35.01 51.44
N LEU A 31 -18.27 -34.96 51.37
CA LEU A 31 -19.13 -35.73 52.27
C LEU A 31 -20.34 -36.28 51.51
N ALA A 32 -20.49 -37.60 51.54
CA ALA A 32 -21.67 -38.30 51.06
C ALA A 32 -22.17 -39.24 52.18
N LEU A 33 -23.47 -39.18 52.51
CA LEU A 33 -24.12 -40.27 53.24
C LEU A 33 -25.63 -40.31 52.96
N LEU A 34 -26.21 -41.49 53.18
CA LEU A 34 -27.56 -41.86 52.75
C LEU A 34 -28.65 -41.30 53.66
N GLY A 35 -29.83 -41.08 53.08
CA GLY A 35 -31.10 -40.93 53.81
C GLY A 35 -32.23 -41.56 53.01
N ALA A 36 -32.66 -42.77 53.38
CA ALA A 36 -33.78 -43.45 52.72
C ALA A 36 -35.10 -43.09 53.41
N GLY A 37 -36.09 -42.63 52.63
CA GLY A 37 -37.44 -42.35 53.10
C GLY A 37 -38.43 -42.46 51.94
N SER A 38 -39.43 -43.34 52.08
CA SER A 38 -40.44 -43.60 51.05
C SER A 38 -41.81 -43.14 51.52
N LEU A 39 -42.47 -42.31 50.72
CA LEU A 39 -43.89 -41.96 50.81
C LEU A 39 -44.48 -41.88 49.40
N VAL A 40 -45.75 -42.26 49.23
CA VAL A 40 -46.36 -42.60 47.93
C VAL A 40 -47.58 -41.73 47.64
N SER A 41 -47.66 -41.16 46.43
CA SER A 41 -48.89 -40.86 45.65
C SER A 41 -48.55 -39.95 44.45
N ASN A 42 -49.39 -39.80 43.41
CA ASN A 42 -50.16 -40.78 42.61
C ASN A 42 -50.53 -40.12 41.27
N GLU A 43 -50.89 -40.92 40.24
CA GLU A 43 -51.35 -40.51 38.89
C GLU A 43 -50.34 -39.80 37.96
N GLY A 44 -50.46 -40.07 36.64
CA GLY A 44 -49.76 -39.31 35.58
C GLY A 44 -48.81 -40.13 34.69
N THR A 45 -49.34 -40.81 33.67
CA THR A 45 -48.54 -41.69 32.79
C THR A 45 -47.86 -40.96 31.62
N HIS A 46 -46.54 -40.85 31.65
CA HIS A 46 -45.69 -40.81 30.45
C HIS A 46 -44.35 -41.50 30.76
N LEU A 47 -43.96 -42.49 29.94
CA LEU A 47 -42.77 -43.30 30.19
C LEU A 47 -41.51 -42.66 29.58
N LEU A 48 -40.54 -42.33 30.43
CA LEU A 48 -39.17 -42.00 30.06
C LEU A 48 -38.27 -43.24 30.17
N PRO A 49 -37.16 -43.33 29.41
CA PRO A 49 -36.20 -44.43 29.55
C PRO A 49 -35.53 -44.42 30.94
N SER A 50 -35.19 -45.61 31.44
CA SER A 50 -34.85 -45.84 32.84
C SER A 50 -33.43 -45.40 33.22
N GLY A 51 -33.27 -44.14 33.61
CA GLY A 51 -32.18 -43.66 34.46
C GLY A 51 -32.70 -43.23 35.83
N THR A 52 -32.07 -43.65 36.93
CA THR A 52 -32.51 -43.31 38.29
C THR A 52 -32.15 -41.88 38.67
N ILE A 53 -33.08 -40.94 38.48
CA ILE A 53 -32.93 -39.53 38.89
C ILE A 53 -33.18 -39.40 40.40
N SER A 54 -32.12 -39.55 41.21
CA SER A 54 -32.19 -39.28 42.66
C SER A 54 -32.11 -37.77 42.94
N ALA A 55 -33.27 -37.11 43.00
CA ALA A 55 -33.33 -35.66 43.22
C ALA A 55 -33.03 -35.27 44.68
N SER A 56 -31.99 -34.46 44.90
CA SER A 56 -31.81 -33.67 46.12
C SER A 56 -30.85 -32.49 45.90
N ALA A 57 -31.32 -31.29 46.22
CA ALA A 57 -30.53 -30.11 46.63
C ALA A 57 -29.34 -29.63 45.76
N ASP A 58 -29.56 -29.31 44.48
CA ASP A 58 -29.42 -27.94 43.96
C ASP A 58 -30.17 -27.83 42.62
N THR A 59 -31.05 -26.84 42.43
CA THR A 59 -31.95 -26.79 41.25
C THR A 59 -31.27 -26.33 39.97
N ASN A 60 -30.04 -25.81 40.06
CA ASN A 60 -29.33 -25.25 38.91
C ASN A 60 -28.31 -26.22 38.29
N VAL A 61 -27.89 -27.28 38.99
CA VAL A 61 -26.83 -28.18 38.56
C VAL A 61 -27.39 -29.51 38.06
N THR A 62 -27.15 -29.80 36.77
CA THR A 62 -27.49 -31.09 36.14
C THR A 62 -26.24 -31.97 36.05
N THR A 63 -26.38 -33.28 36.18
CA THR A 63 -25.29 -34.25 35.97
C THR A 63 -25.61 -35.22 34.83
N GLY A 64 -24.58 -35.77 34.21
CA GLY A 64 -24.72 -36.73 33.13
C GLY A 64 -23.40 -37.27 32.61
N THR A 65 -23.43 -37.90 31.44
CA THR A 65 -22.25 -38.41 30.73
C THR A 65 -22.24 -37.99 29.27
N LEU A 66 -21.09 -37.54 28.77
CA LEU A 66 -20.80 -37.29 27.35
C LEU A 66 -19.79 -38.34 26.88
N GLY A 67 -20.19 -39.23 25.98
CA GLY A 67 -19.40 -40.43 25.67
C GLY A 67 -19.26 -41.29 26.92
N THR A 68 -18.03 -41.42 27.44
CA THR A 68 -17.74 -42.07 28.74
C THR A 68 -17.30 -41.08 29.83
N VAL A 69 -17.32 -39.77 29.54
CA VAL A 69 -16.90 -38.70 30.47
C VAL A 69 -18.07 -38.26 31.33
N SER A 70 -17.90 -38.23 32.65
CA SER A 70 -18.89 -37.67 33.58
C SER A 70 -18.83 -36.14 33.57
N TYR A 71 -19.98 -35.48 33.64
CA TYR A 71 -20.05 -34.02 33.70
C TYR A 71 -21.05 -33.50 34.74
N THR A 72 -20.82 -32.25 35.17
CA THR A 72 -21.81 -31.37 35.82
C THR A 72 -22.02 -30.14 34.92
N TYR A 73 -23.26 -29.71 34.72
CA TYR A 73 -23.61 -28.45 34.06
C TYR A 73 -24.38 -27.56 35.02
N ASP A 74 -23.81 -26.40 35.36
CA ASP A 74 -24.45 -25.39 36.20
C ASP A 74 -25.13 -24.33 35.32
N ASN A 75 -26.46 -24.30 35.34
CA ASN A 75 -27.28 -23.33 34.61
C ASN A 75 -27.16 -21.89 35.15
N SER A 76 -26.69 -21.70 36.38
CA SER A 76 -26.55 -20.36 36.97
C SER A 76 -25.29 -19.61 36.53
N THR A 77 -24.25 -20.35 36.14
CA THR A 77 -23.02 -19.81 35.53
C THR A 77 -22.87 -20.19 34.05
N ASN A 78 -23.72 -21.07 33.52
CA ASN A 78 -23.56 -21.73 32.21
C ASN A 78 -22.19 -22.42 32.05
N THR A 79 -21.78 -23.17 33.09
CA THR A 79 -20.49 -23.87 33.14
C THR A 79 -20.67 -25.37 32.93
N LEU A 80 -20.02 -25.94 31.91
CA LEU A 80 -19.88 -27.38 31.72
C LEU A 80 -18.54 -27.84 32.33
N THR A 81 -18.59 -28.63 33.40
CA THR A 81 -17.40 -29.20 34.04
C THR A 81 -17.33 -30.70 33.79
N PHE A 82 -16.23 -31.16 33.19
CA PHE A 82 -15.90 -32.58 33.09
C PHE A 82 -15.25 -33.06 34.40
N THR A 83 -15.93 -33.98 35.08
CA THR A 83 -15.65 -34.41 36.47
C THR A 83 -14.96 -35.77 36.59
N SER A 84 -14.82 -36.49 35.48
CA SER A 84 -13.99 -37.69 35.36
C SER A 84 -13.12 -37.64 34.12
N GLY A 85 -12.08 -38.48 34.06
CA GLY A 85 -11.53 -38.90 32.77
C GLY A 85 -12.52 -39.76 31.97
N GLY A 86 -12.16 -40.04 30.71
CA GLY A 86 -12.99 -40.81 29.76
C GLY A 86 -12.67 -40.40 28.32
N THR A 87 -13.56 -40.74 27.39
CA THR A 87 -13.50 -40.32 25.98
C THR A 87 -14.79 -39.61 25.61
N LEU A 88 -14.67 -38.41 25.04
CA LEU A 88 -15.80 -37.63 24.53
C LEU A 88 -16.50 -38.34 23.36
N PRO A 89 -17.79 -38.05 23.10
CA PRO A 89 -18.55 -38.75 22.07
C PRO A 89 -17.99 -38.42 20.67
N PRO A 90 -17.92 -39.39 19.74
CA PRO A 90 -17.43 -39.14 18.39
C PRO A 90 -18.39 -38.22 17.62
N ALA A 91 -17.86 -37.49 16.63
CA ALA A 91 -18.64 -36.55 15.82
C ALA A 91 -19.90 -37.13 15.15
N SER A 92 -19.95 -38.44 14.92
CA SER A 92 -21.12 -39.17 14.41
C SER A 92 -22.27 -39.32 15.42
N ASN A 93 -22.07 -38.99 16.70
CA ASN A 93 -23.09 -39.04 17.74
C ASN A 93 -23.79 -37.67 17.87
N ASP A 94 -24.65 -37.36 16.90
CA ASP A 94 -25.31 -36.07 16.78
C ASP A 94 -26.21 -35.72 17.98
N GLU A 95 -26.66 -36.73 18.76
CA GLU A 95 -27.45 -36.54 19.99
C GLU A 95 -26.65 -36.01 21.19
N GLN A 96 -25.34 -36.30 21.26
CA GLN A 96 -24.46 -35.92 22.37
C GLN A 96 -23.55 -34.73 22.05
N ARG A 97 -23.92 -33.91 21.05
CA ARG A 97 -23.16 -32.73 20.67
C ARG A 97 -23.36 -31.57 21.65
N ILE A 98 -22.23 -30.97 22.05
CA ILE A 98 -22.16 -29.94 23.09
C ILE A 98 -23.00 -28.70 22.69
N ASP A 99 -22.96 -28.28 21.43
CA ASP A 99 -23.74 -27.14 20.91
C ASP A 99 -25.26 -27.35 20.96
N ARG A 100 -25.72 -28.59 20.79
CA ARG A 100 -27.15 -28.92 20.85
C ARG A 100 -27.65 -28.98 22.30
N LEU A 101 -26.84 -29.53 23.20
CA LEU A 101 -27.18 -29.79 24.60
C LEU A 101 -27.05 -28.55 25.50
N PHE A 102 -26.08 -27.66 25.23
CA PHE A 102 -25.73 -26.55 26.11
C PHE A 102 -25.77 -25.21 25.33
N GLN A 103 -26.94 -24.84 24.83
CA GLN A 103 -27.16 -23.69 23.92
C GLN A 103 -26.81 -22.30 24.52
N HIS A 104 -26.46 -22.24 25.81
CA HIS A 104 -26.08 -21.01 26.52
C HIS A 104 -24.70 -21.11 27.18
N LEU A 105 -23.93 -22.17 26.88
CA LEU A 105 -22.61 -22.48 27.46
C LEU A 105 -21.64 -21.30 27.38
N GLN A 106 -21.08 -20.91 28.53
CA GLN A 106 -20.12 -19.79 28.65
C GLN A 106 -18.72 -20.28 29.06
N HIS A 107 -18.63 -21.36 29.84
CA HIS A 107 -17.36 -21.85 30.37
C HIS A 107 -17.26 -23.37 30.25
N ILE A 108 -16.14 -23.89 29.73
CA ILE A 108 -15.82 -25.34 29.74
C ILE A 108 -14.66 -25.59 30.70
N VAL A 109 -14.82 -26.51 31.64
CA VAL A 109 -13.83 -26.81 32.68
C VAL A 109 -13.43 -28.28 32.62
N PHE A 110 -12.14 -28.55 32.45
CA PHE A 110 -11.57 -29.90 32.57
C PHE A 110 -10.89 -30.06 33.93
N THR A 111 -11.35 -31.02 34.74
CA THR A 111 -10.73 -31.32 36.06
C THR A 111 -9.72 -32.47 36.02
N GLN A 112 -9.75 -33.27 34.96
CA GLN A 112 -8.95 -34.49 34.75
C GLN A 112 -8.68 -34.66 33.25
N THR A 113 -7.74 -35.52 32.88
CA THR A 113 -7.45 -35.85 31.48
C THR A 113 -8.66 -36.50 30.80
N VAL A 114 -9.15 -35.87 29.73
CA VAL A 114 -10.28 -36.34 28.91
C VAL A 114 -9.78 -36.56 27.49
N GLN A 115 -10.05 -37.73 26.91
CA GLN A 115 -9.67 -38.03 25.53
C GLN A 115 -10.65 -37.40 24.54
N ALA A 116 -10.13 -36.66 23.58
CA ALA A 116 -10.87 -36.26 22.40
C ALA A 116 -11.13 -37.50 21.50
N PRO A 117 -12.30 -37.62 20.84
CA PRO A 117 -12.56 -38.71 19.92
C PRO A 117 -11.62 -38.65 18.72
N LYS A 118 -11.25 -39.82 18.17
CA LYS A 118 -10.39 -39.91 16.97
C LYS A 118 -10.89 -39.02 15.82
N ASP A 119 -12.21 -38.97 15.65
CA ASP A 119 -12.88 -37.96 14.84
C ASP A 119 -13.46 -36.89 15.76
N SER A 120 -12.74 -35.77 15.89
CA SER A 120 -13.12 -34.58 16.66
C SER A 120 -13.79 -33.51 15.80
N THR A 121 -14.38 -33.92 14.66
CA THR A 121 -15.10 -33.00 13.78
C THR A 121 -16.18 -32.24 14.57
N ARG A 122 -16.12 -30.89 14.54
CA ARG A 122 -17.05 -29.98 15.24
C ARG A 122 -17.14 -30.10 16.77
N LEU A 123 -16.12 -30.64 17.45
CA LEU A 123 -16.19 -30.94 18.89
C LEU A 123 -16.55 -29.73 19.78
N PHE A 124 -16.05 -28.53 19.44
CA PHE A 124 -16.36 -27.26 20.10
C PHE A 124 -16.79 -26.18 19.09
N ALA A 125 -17.61 -26.57 18.12
CA ALA A 125 -18.15 -25.66 17.12
C ALA A 125 -19.51 -25.09 17.52
N MET A 126 -19.80 -23.86 17.08
CA MET A 126 -21.10 -23.18 17.24
C MET A 126 -21.52 -22.95 18.70
N LEU A 127 -20.56 -22.90 19.63
CA LEU A 127 -20.77 -22.58 21.05
C LEU A 127 -20.84 -21.06 21.20
N HIS A 128 -21.84 -20.44 20.57
CA HIS A 128 -21.93 -18.99 20.32
C HIS A 128 -21.91 -18.05 21.55
N SER A 129 -21.88 -18.59 22.77
CA SER A 129 -21.77 -17.86 24.05
C SER A 129 -20.47 -18.15 24.83
N LEU A 130 -19.60 -19.05 24.34
CA LEU A 130 -18.38 -19.52 25.01
C LEU A 130 -17.37 -18.38 25.17
N GLN A 131 -16.92 -18.16 26.40
CA GLN A 131 -15.97 -17.12 26.78
C GLN A 131 -14.57 -17.68 27.01
N ASP A 132 -14.46 -18.83 27.68
CA ASP A 132 -13.18 -19.48 27.98
C ASP A 132 -13.25 -21.01 28.14
N PHE A 133 -12.05 -21.60 28.15
CA PHE A 133 -11.81 -22.95 28.66
C PHE A 133 -10.86 -22.88 29.87
N THR A 134 -11.25 -23.51 30.97
CA THR A 134 -10.35 -23.77 32.10
C THR A 134 -9.78 -25.18 32.01
N GLY A 135 -8.45 -25.30 31.93
CA GLY A 135 -7.77 -26.60 31.88
C GLY A 135 -7.78 -27.30 30.53
N LEU A 136 -7.91 -26.59 29.41
CA LEU A 136 -7.95 -27.16 28.04
C LEU A 136 -6.75 -28.09 27.72
N ASN A 137 -5.61 -27.88 28.38
CA ASN A 137 -4.43 -28.75 28.33
C ASN A 137 -4.65 -30.18 28.88
N TYR A 138 -5.81 -30.47 29.49
CA TYR A 138 -6.21 -31.82 29.89
C TYR A 138 -6.99 -32.57 28.79
N LEU A 139 -7.31 -31.92 27.66
CA LEU A 139 -7.88 -32.58 26.50
C LEU A 139 -6.79 -33.35 25.74
N ASP A 140 -6.71 -34.67 25.98
CA ASP A 140 -5.81 -35.56 25.25
C ASP A 140 -6.28 -35.69 23.79
N THR A 141 -5.54 -35.01 22.91
CA THR A 141 -5.74 -35.00 21.46
C THR A 141 -4.83 -35.99 20.72
N SER A 142 -3.97 -36.73 21.43
CA SER A 142 -2.92 -37.57 20.84
C SER A 142 -3.41 -38.69 19.93
N ASN A 143 -4.71 -39.00 19.90
CA ASN A 143 -5.33 -40.01 19.04
C ASN A 143 -6.28 -39.43 17.98
N VAL A 144 -6.37 -38.11 17.85
CA VAL A 144 -7.20 -37.41 16.87
C VAL A 144 -6.58 -37.50 15.47
N THR A 145 -7.41 -37.84 14.47
CA THR A 145 -7.04 -37.81 13.05
C THR A 145 -7.80 -36.75 12.25
N SER A 146 -8.97 -36.27 12.74
CA SER A 146 -9.70 -35.13 12.18
C SER A 146 -9.95 -34.07 13.26
N MET A 147 -9.55 -32.83 12.96
CA MET A 147 -9.95 -31.60 13.68
C MET A 147 -10.84 -30.71 12.80
N ASN A 148 -11.54 -31.31 11.83
CA ASN A 148 -12.41 -30.62 10.89
C ASN A 148 -13.45 -29.75 11.64
N ALA A 149 -13.49 -28.46 11.34
CA ALA A 149 -14.41 -27.50 11.96
C ALA A 149 -14.39 -27.48 13.51
N MET A 150 -13.29 -27.88 14.17
CA MET A 150 -13.27 -28.14 15.63
C MET A 150 -13.68 -26.95 16.51
N PHE A 151 -13.36 -25.70 16.10
CA PHE A 151 -13.73 -24.43 16.74
C PHE A 151 -14.47 -23.50 15.76
N ASN A 152 -15.30 -24.07 14.89
CA ASN A 152 -15.97 -23.35 13.81
C ASN A 152 -17.14 -22.48 14.32
N GLN A 153 -17.24 -21.24 13.84
CA GLN A 153 -18.29 -20.26 14.19
C GLN A 153 -18.34 -19.86 15.69
N GLU A 154 -17.22 -19.94 16.40
CA GLU A 154 -17.10 -19.41 17.76
C GLU A 154 -17.16 -17.87 17.76
N SER A 155 -18.28 -17.31 18.25
CA SER A 155 -18.61 -15.89 18.11
C SER A 155 -18.19 -15.01 19.31
N THR A 156 -17.74 -15.59 20.42
CA THR A 156 -17.47 -14.86 21.68
C THR A 156 -16.07 -15.08 22.25
N ILE A 157 -15.41 -16.20 21.95
CA ILE A 157 -14.06 -16.47 22.44
C ILE A 157 -13.03 -15.54 21.78
N THR A 158 -12.13 -14.97 22.59
CA THR A 158 -11.16 -13.96 22.12
C THR A 158 -9.72 -14.47 22.06
N SER A 159 -9.39 -15.57 22.75
CA SER A 159 -8.07 -16.20 22.75
C SER A 159 -8.16 -17.70 22.98
N LEU A 160 -7.37 -18.48 22.23
CA LEU A 160 -7.25 -19.94 22.42
C LEU A 160 -5.79 -20.34 22.66
N ASP A 161 -5.49 -20.95 23.81
CA ASP A 161 -4.20 -21.60 24.04
C ASP A 161 -4.30 -23.10 23.74
N LEU A 162 -3.74 -23.52 22.59
CA LEU A 162 -3.75 -24.90 22.13
C LEU A 162 -2.37 -25.56 22.26
N SER A 163 -1.43 -24.97 23.03
CA SER A 163 -0.07 -25.53 23.21
C SER A 163 -0.01 -26.90 23.90
N GLY A 164 -1.12 -27.36 24.49
CA GLY A 164 -1.28 -28.73 24.99
C GLY A 164 -1.70 -29.76 23.94
N PHE A 165 -2.00 -29.35 22.69
CA PHE A 165 -2.51 -30.27 21.66
C PHE A 165 -1.38 -31.05 20.97
N ASP A 166 -1.57 -32.36 20.82
CA ASP A 166 -0.76 -33.23 19.95
C ASP A 166 -1.51 -33.46 18.64
N THR A 167 -1.09 -32.76 17.59
CA THR A 167 -1.69 -32.88 16.25
C THR A 167 -0.96 -33.88 15.35
N SER A 168 0.01 -34.66 15.87
CA SER A 168 0.93 -35.47 15.05
C SER A 168 0.26 -36.54 14.17
N LYS A 169 -0.96 -36.96 14.52
CA LYS A 169 -1.79 -37.91 13.75
C LYS A 169 -2.89 -37.24 12.92
N VAL A 170 -3.06 -35.93 12.99
CA VAL A 170 -4.13 -35.19 12.29
C VAL A 170 -3.83 -35.10 10.80
N THR A 171 -4.82 -35.48 9.99
CA THR A 171 -4.79 -35.39 8.53
C THR A 171 -5.70 -34.30 7.97
N ASP A 172 -6.74 -33.91 8.74
CA ASP A 172 -7.71 -32.89 8.34
C ASP A 172 -7.80 -31.78 9.41
N MET A 173 -7.51 -30.53 9.00
CA MET A 173 -7.69 -29.30 9.78
C MET A 173 -8.59 -28.28 9.03
N SER A 174 -9.38 -28.75 8.06
CA SER A 174 -10.29 -27.91 7.28
C SER A 174 -11.31 -27.26 8.21
N TRP A 175 -11.71 -26.03 7.90
CA TRP A 175 -12.74 -25.25 8.60
C TRP A 175 -12.48 -24.95 10.10
N MET A 176 -11.31 -25.33 10.65
CA MET A 176 -11.08 -25.47 12.10
C MET A 176 -11.36 -24.19 12.92
N PHE A 177 -10.99 -23.01 12.41
CA PHE A 177 -11.24 -21.71 13.02
C PHE A 177 -12.06 -20.78 12.11
N THR A 178 -12.82 -21.32 11.15
CA THR A 178 -13.63 -20.48 10.25
C THR A 178 -14.69 -19.71 11.03
N LYS A 179 -14.94 -18.46 10.64
CA LYS A 179 -15.96 -17.58 11.24
C LYS A 179 -15.75 -17.25 12.71
N THR A 180 -14.54 -17.45 13.22
CA THR A 180 -14.12 -17.06 14.59
C THR A 180 -13.85 -15.55 14.67
N ASN A 181 -14.86 -14.75 14.31
CA ASN A 181 -14.75 -13.31 14.06
C ASN A 181 -14.23 -12.48 15.26
N ASN A 182 -14.36 -12.99 16.49
CA ASN A 182 -13.83 -12.35 17.71
C ASN A 182 -12.53 -12.96 18.25
N LEU A 183 -12.02 -14.06 17.67
CA LEU A 183 -10.77 -14.70 18.07
C LEU A 183 -9.58 -13.84 17.64
N GLN A 184 -8.92 -13.17 18.58
CA GLN A 184 -7.84 -12.21 18.31
C GLN A 184 -6.46 -12.88 18.29
N THR A 185 -6.28 -13.94 19.10
CA THR A 185 -5.03 -14.68 19.25
C THR A 185 -5.26 -16.19 19.36
N VAL A 186 -4.33 -16.98 18.80
CA VAL A 186 -4.31 -18.44 18.96
C VAL A 186 -2.88 -18.94 19.11
N ASN A 187 -2.63 -19.84 20.07
CA ASN A 187 -1.32 -20.44 20.30
C ASN A 187 -1.23 -21.83 19.63
N LEU A 188 -0.60 -21.87 18.46
CA LEU A 188 -0.40 -23.09 17.65
C LEU A 188 1.01 -23.69 17.81
N SER A 189 1.75 -23.31 18.87
CA SER A 189 3.19 -23.63 19.01
C SER A 189 3.52 -25.13 19.12
N SER A 190 2.56 -25.98 19.50
CA SER A 190 2.73 -27.45 19.54
C SER A 190 2.33 -28.16 18.25
N PHE A 191 1.74 -27.46 17.27
CA PHE A 191 1.14 -28.10 16.11
C PHE A 191 2.20 -28.73 15.20
N ASN A 192 2.21 -30.06 15.17
CA ASN A 192 2.86 -30.85 14.13
C ASN A 192 1.85 -31.10 13.00
N THR A 193 2.07 -30.45 11.86
CA THR A 193 1.18 -30.47 10.70
C THR A 193 1.68 -31.38 9.57
N SER A 194 2.81 -32.07 9.76
CA SER A 194 3.49 -32.88 8.73
C SER A 194 2.70 -34.09 8.21
N ASN A 195 1.48 -34.34 8.70
CA ASN A 195 0.54 -35.34 8.17
C ASN A 195 -0.78 -34.75 7.64
N VAL A 196 -0.96 -33.43 7.71
CA VAL A 196 -2.15 -32.73 7.23
C VAL A 196 -2.18 -32.73 5.70
N THR A 197 -3.34 -33.03 5.13
CA THR A 197 -3.59 -33.04 3.67
C THR A 197 -4.49 -31.90 3.21
N THR A 198 -5.13 -31.17 4.13
CA THR A 198 -6.04 -30.06 3.82
C THR A 198 -6.04 -28.99 4.92
N PHE A 199 -5.99 -27.72 4.48
CA PHE A 199 -6.25 -26.52 5.28
C PHE A 199 -7.39 -25.67 4.66
N GLU A 200 -8.33 -26.31 3.94
CA GLU A 200 -9.52 -25.64 3.38
C GLU A 200 -10.17 -24.74 4.44
N ALA A 201 -10.32 -23.46 4.12
CA ALA A 201 -10.99 -22.44 4.95
C ALA A 201 -10.51 -22.31 6.42
N THR A 202 -9.35 -22.89 6.81
CA THR A 202 -8.98 -23.08 8.23
C THR A 202 -9.03 -21.81 9.08
N PHE A 203 -8.66 -20.64 8.54
CA PHE A 203 -8.73 -19.34 9.22
C PHE A 203 -9.69 -18.33 8.53
N MET A 204 -10.54 -18.80 7.62
CA MET A 204 -11.50 -17.98 6.88
C MET A 204 -12.42 -17.18 7.82
N GLU A 205 -12.65 -15.88 7.59
CA GLU A 205 -13.47 -15.03 8.47
C GLU A 205 -13.06 -15.08 9.97
N SER A 206 -11.77 -15.29 10.27
CA SER A 206 -11.25 -15.23 11.64
C SER A 206 -10.83 -13.81 12.05
N GLY A 207 -11.00 -13.48 13.33
CA GLY A 207 -10.68 -12.16 13.90
C GLY A 207 -9.19 -11.90 14.13
N LEU A 208 -8.30 -12.80 13.70
CA LEU A 208 -6.90 -12.85 14.11
C LEU A 208 -6.10 -11.62 13.68
N GLN A 209 -5.44 -10.97 14.64
CA GLN A 209 -4.58 -9.80 14.40
C GLN A 209 -3.14 -10.22 14.03
N SER A 210 -2.73 -11.41 14.47
CA SER A 210 -1.46 -12.06 14.11
C SER A 210 -1.64 -13.58 14.14
N LEU A 211 -0.83 -14.28 13.34
CA LEU A 211 -0.88 -15.73 13.20
C LEU A 211 0.54 -16.26 12.98
N ASN A 212 1.02 -17.14 13.87
CA ASN A 212 2.34 -17.75 13.75
C ASN A 212 2.22 -19.09 13.01
N LEU A 213 2.76 -19.14 11.79
CA LEU A 213 2.74 -20.30 10.90
C LEU A 213 4.11 -21.02 10.83
N SER A 214 5.08 -20.66 11.67
CA SER A 214 6.46 -21.17 11.56
C SER A 214 6.59 -22.69 11.76
N SER A 215 5.63 -23.33 12.44
CA SER A 215 5.52 -24.78 12.62
C SER A 215 4.75 -25.52 11.49
N PHE A 216 4.25 -24.81 10.47
CA PHE A 216 3.40 -25.41 9.44
C PHE A 216 4.22 -26.06 8.31
N ASP A 217 4.20 -27.41 8.26
CA ASP A 217 4.68 -28.21 7.14
C ASP A 217 3.53 -28.46 6.16
N THR A 218 3.58 -27.79 5.02
CA THR A 218 2.57 -27.90 3.94
C THR A 218 2.92 -28.94 2.88
N SER A 219 4.02 -29.70 3.03
CA SER A 219 4.55 -30.57 1.96
C SER A 219 3.62 -31.71 1.51
N LYS A 220 2.68 -32.15 2.37
CA LYS A 220 1.64 -33.15 2.06
C LYS A 220 0.25 -32.55 1.78
N VAL A 221 0.10 -31.24 1.88
CA VAL A 221 -1.19 -30.58 1.69
C VAL A 221 -1.56 -30.57 0.20
N VAL A 222 -2.85 -30.76 -0.06
CA VAL A 222 -3.46 -30.82 -1.40
C VAL A 222 -4.46 -29.68 -1.60
N PHE A 223 -5.20 -29.31 -0.55
CA PHE A 223 -6.23 -28.26 -0.57
C PHE A 223 -5.89 -27.14 0.43
N MET A 224 -5.86 -25.91 -0.08
CA MET A 224 -5.68 -24.66 0.67
C MET A 224 -6.58 -23.54 0.11
N ASN A 225 -7.75 -23.89 -0.45
CA ASN A 225 -8.74 -22.88 -0.78
C ASN A 225 -9.22 -22.17 0.48
N ASP A 226 -9.51 -20.88 0.35
CA ASP A 226 -10.07 -20.01 1.40
C ASP A 226 -9.26 -19.88 2.70
N THR A 227 -8.07 -20.52 2.83
CA THR A 227 -7.38 -20.70 4.13
C THR A 227 -7.17 -19.40 4.91
N PHE A 228 -6.91 -18.28 4.22
CA PHE A 228 -6.76 -16.94 4.78
C PHE A 228 -7.74 -15.92 4.17
N SER A 229 -8.91 -16.39 3.72
CA SER A 229 -9.99 -15.56 3.16
C SER A 229 -10.70 -14.74 4.25
N HIS A 230 -11.13 -13.53 3.93
CA HIS A 230 -11.87 -12.60 4.78
C HIS A 230 -11.28 -12.35 6.19
N MET A 231 -9.97 -12.50 6.38
CA MET A 231 -9.28 -12.19 7.64
C MET A 231 -9.15 -10.67 7.80
N ALA A 232 -10.22 -10.03 8.28
CA ALA A 232 -10.37 -8.57 8.29
C ALA A 232 -9.32 -7.82 9.14
N ASN A 233 -8.58 -8.50 10.03
CA ASN A 233 -7.61 -7.90 10.94
C ASN A 233 -6.14 -8.23 10.63
N ILE A 234 -5.84 -9.18 9.74
CA ILE A 234 -4.47 -9.64 9.49
C ILE A 234 -3.73 -8.65 8.57
N GLN A 235 -2.57 -8.16 9.01
CA GLN A 235 -1.80 -7.15 8.26
C GLN A 235 -0.64 -7.72 7.44
N SER A 236 -0.16 -8.91 7.82
CA SER A 236 0.94 -9.62 7.16
C SER A 236 0.88 -11.10 7.51
N LEU A 237 1.23 -11.96 6.55
CA LEU A 237 1.40 -13.40 6.76
C LEU A 237 2.84 -13.80 6.38
N ASP A 238 3.51 -14.55 7.25
CA ASP A 238 4.78 -15.21 6.92
C ASP A 238 4.48 -16.61 6.38
N LEU A 239 4.76 -16.79 5.10
CA LEU A 239 4.55 -18.04 4.34
C LEU A 239 5.88 -18.59 3.81
N SER A 240 7.01 -18.12 4.35
CA SER A 240 8.36 -18.48 3.87
C SER A 240 8.66 -19.98 3.94
N ASN A 241 8.09 -20.69 4.91
CA ASN A 241 8.20 -22.14 5.07
C ASN A 241 7.26 -22.94 4.14
N PHE A 242 6.34 -22.30 3.40
CA PHE A 242 5.27 -23.03 2.70
C PHE A 242 5.76 -23.67 1.39
N ASN A 243 5.47 -24.96 1.24
CA ASN A 243 5.79 -25.77 0.07
C ASN A 243 4.51 -26.13 -0.68
N THR A 244 4.08 -25.25 -1.59
CA THR A 244 2.83 -25.43 -2.34
C THR A 244 2.93 -26.40 -3.52
N ALA A 245 4.09 -27.03 -3.76
CA ALA A 245 4.31 -27.97 -4.87
C ALA A 245 3.52 -29.30 -4.76
N SER A 246 2.69 -29.47 -3.72
CA SER A 246 1.71 -30.57 -3.57
C SER A 246 0.26 -30.15 -3.78
N LEU A 247 -0.05 -28.85 -3.80
CA LEU A 247 -1.42 -28.36 -3.91
C LEU A 247 -2.02 -28.66 -5.29
N THR A 248 -3.33 -28.89 -5.28
CA THR A 248 -4.19 -28.87 -6.47
C THR A 248 -5.24 -27.76 -6.40
N ASP A 249 -5.46 -27.15 -5.23
CA ASP A 249 -6.38 -26.02 -5.07
C ASP A 249 -5.88 -25.03 -3.98
N MET A 250 -5.91 -23.73 -4.32
CA MET A 250 -5.78 -22.58 -3.42
C MET A 250 -6.61 -21.38 -3.92
N HIS A 251 -7.81 -21.63 -4.46
CA HIS A 251 -8.73 -20.55 -4.85
C HIS A 251 -9.10 -19.67 -3.64
N SER A 252 -9.35 -18.38 -3.90
CA SER A 252 -9.72 -17.40 -2.87
C SER A 252 -8.80 -17.32 -1.63
N LEU A 253 -7.55 -17.84 -1.69
CA LEU A 253 -6.64 -17.99 -0.54
C LEU A 253 -6.48 -16.73 0.34
N PHE A 254 -6.50 -15.54 -0.25
CA PHE A 254 -6.46 -14.25 0.46
C PHE A 254 -7.66 -13.34 0.11
N GLU A 255 -8.73 -13.88 -0.48
CA GLU A 255 -9.90 -13.10 -0.92
C GLU A 255 -10.44 -12.26 0.25
N GLY A 256 -10.78 -10.99 0.00
CA GLY A 256 -11.42 -10.13 0.98
C GLY A 256 -10.65 -9.88 2.28
N SER A 257 -9.38 -10.30 2.39
CA SER A 257 -8.49 -9.97 3.51
C SER A 257 -8.01 -8.52 3.39
N THR A 258 -8.94 -7.62 3.70
CA THR A 258 -8.87 -6.17 3.43
C THR A 258 -7.77 -5.43 4.21
N ALA A 259 -7.29 -5.97 5.32
CA ALA A 259 -6.20 -5.39 6.11
C ALA A 259 -4.79 -5.82 5.67
N LEU A 260 -4.67 -6.83 4.78
CA LEU A 260 -3.40 -7.40 4.38
C LEU A 260 -2.58 -6.39 3.55
N LYS A 261 -1.42 -5.97 4.08
CA LYS A 261 -0.54 -4.95 3.49
C LYS A 261 0.63 -5.55 2.72
N SER A 262 1.08 -6.74 3.10
CA SER A 262 2.20 -7.42 2.45
C SER A 262 2.12 -8.93 2.59
N VAL A 263 2.41 -9.65 1.50
CA VAL A 263 2.56 -11.11 1.51
C VAL A 263 3.74 -11.55 0.63
N ASP A 264 4.53 -12.50 1.14
CA ASP A 264 5.57 -13.17 0.39
C ASP A 264 5.02 -14.50 -0.17
N ILE A 265 4.81 -14.57 -1.48
CA ILE A 265 4.45 -15.81 -2.20
C ILE A 265 5.61 -16.30 -3.08
N SER A 266 6.85 -15.88 -2.80
CA SER A 266 8.00 -16.16 -3.68
C SER A 266 8.45 -17.62 -3.66
N SER A 267 8.04 -18.39 -2.65
CA SER A 267 8.19 -19.85 -2.56
C SER A 267 7.16 -20.64 -3.38
N PHE A 268 6.07 -20.00 -3.85
CA PHE A 268 4.91 -20.75 -4.35
C PHE A 268 5.15 -21.36 -5.74
N ASN A 269 4.67 -22.60 -5.92
CA ASN A 269 4.66 -23.35 -7.17
C ASN A 269 3.22 -23.74 -7.54
N THR A 270 2.80 -23.46 -8.78
CA THR A 270 1.44 -23.71 -9.31
C THR A 270 1.36 -24.86 -10.32
N ASP A 271 2.46 -25.58 -10.60
CA ASP A 271 2.53 -26.54 -11.71
C ASP A 271 1.56 -27.74 -11.59
N LYS A 272 1.12 -28.10 -10.38
CA LYS A 272 0.09 -29.13 -10.16
C LYS A 272 -1.34 -28.59 -10.19
N ILE A 273 -1.52 -27.32 -9.85
CA ILE A 273 -2.82 -26.64 -9.75
C ILE A 273 -3.38 -26.35 -11.15
N VAL A 274 -2.50 -26.17 -12.13
CA VAL A 274 -2.84 -25.77 -13.50
C VAL A 274 -2.70 -26.96 -14.46
N THR A 275 -3.82 -27.55 -14.87
CA THR A 275 -3.81 -28.66 -15.85
C THR A 275 -3.41 -28.16 -17.25
N LYS A 276 -2.12 -28.28 -17.56
CA LYS A 276 -1.49 -27.94 -18.86
C LYS A 276 -1.58 -29.14 -19.82
N ILE A 277 -2.41 -29.06 -20.87
CA ILE A 277 -2.34 -30.01 -22.00
C ILE A 277 -1.53 -29.39 -23.15
N THR A 278 -0.49 -30.08 -23.59
CA THR A 278 0.28 -29.69 -24.78
C THR A 278 -0.41 -30.21 -26.04
N VAL A 279 -0.65 -29.32 -27.02
CA VAL A 279 -1.22 -29.66 -28.33
C VAL A 279 -0.27 -29.14 -29.41
N GLY A 280 0.51 -30.05 -30.01
CA GLY A 280 1.60 -29.67 -30.90
C GLY A 280 2.71 -28.93 -30.15
N THR A 281 3.07 -27.73 -30.59
CA THR A 281 4.03 -26.84 -29.92
C THR A 281 3.38 -25.86 -28.94
N GLU A 282 2.05 -25.89 -28.78
CA GLU A 282 1.32 -24.96 -27.92
C GLU A 282 0.89 -25.61 -26.61
N HIS A 283 1.10 -24.93 -25.48
CA HIS A 283 0.59 -25.37 -24.18
C HIS A 283 -0.79 -24.76 -23.92
N LYS A 284 -1.84 -25.58 -24.00
CA LYS A 284 -3.22 -25.20 -23.70
C LYS A 284 -3.59 -25.63 -22.29
N VAL A 285 -3.70 -24.65 -21.39
CA VAL A 285 -4.29 -24.88 -20.07
C VAL A 285 -5.79 -25.19 -20.21
N LEU A 286 -6.25 -26.24 -19.53
CA LEU A 286 -7.67 -26.58 -19.42
C LEU A 286 -8.31 -26.08 -18.13
N ASP A 287 -7.60 -26.15 -17.01
CA ASP A 287 -8.13 -25.79 -15.69
C ASP A 287 -7.38 -24.59 -15.10
N LYS A 288 -8.15 -23.72 -14.45
CA LYS A 288 -7.69 -22.50 -13.79
C LYS A 288 -8.29 -22.31 -12.38
N THR A 289 -9.31 -23.07 -11.98
CA THR A 289 -10.12 -22.71 -10.81
C THR A 289 -9.29 -22.71 -9.54
N GLY A 290 -8.36 -23.66 -9.39
CA GLY A 290 -7.51 -23.77 -8.20
C GLY A 290 -6.56 -22.60 -7.91
N VAL A 291 -6.55 -21.54 -8.72
CA VAL A 291 -5.91 -20.24 -8.37
C VAL A 291 -6.82 -19.04 -8.61
N SER A 292 -8.10 -19.21 -8.97
CA SER A 292 -8.97 -18.06 -9.22
C SER A 292 -9.19 -17.25 -7.95
N ASP A 293 -9.37 -15.95 -8.12
CA ASP A 293 -9.88 -15.04 -7.08
C ASP A 293 -8.98 -14.94 -5.81
N MET A 294 -7.79 -15.54 -5.87
CA MET A 294 -6.79 -15.67 -4.81
C MET A 294 -6.36 -14.33 -4.18
N PHE A 295 -6.50 -13.22 -4.91
CA PHE A 295 -6.24 -11.85 -4.46
C PHE A 295 -7.46 -10.91 -4.61
N GLU A 296 -8.68 -11.42 -4.80
CA GLU A 296 -9.84 -10.55 -5.04
C GLU A 296 -10.20 -9.80 -3.74
N ASN A 297 -10.30 -8.47 -3.82
CA ASN A 297 -10.61 -7.58 -2.70
C ASN A 297 -9.63 -7.65 -1.49
N THR A 298 -8.55 -8.44 -1.57
CA THR A 298 -7.40 -8.37 -0.66
C THR A 298 -6.90 -6.92 -0.60
N GLY A 299 -6.54 -6.44 0.58
CA GLY A 299 -6.12 -5.04 0.78
C GLY A 299 -7.15 -3.96 0.40
N ASN A 300 -8.40 -4.33 0.05
CA ASN A 300 -9.49 -3.46 -0.37
C ASN A 300 -9.11 -2.38 -1.42
N GLY A 301 -8.27 -2.72 -2.41
CA GLY A 301 -7.80 -1.77 -3.42
C GLY A 301 -6.91 -0.63 -2.88
N SER A 302 -6.47 -0.73 -1.62
CA SER A 302 -5.58 0.23 -0.95
C SER A 302 -4.13 -0.02 -1.37
N THR A 303 -3.23 -0.46 -0.48
CA THR A 303 -1.82 -0.72 -0.82
C THR A 303 -1.48 -2.15 -0.39
N LEU A 304 -1.15 -3.00 -1.35
CA LEU A 304 -0.70 -4.37 -1.13
C LEU A 304 0.65 -4.59 -1.79
N ALA A 305 1.66 -4.93 -1.00
CA ALA A 305 2.93 -5.42 -1.49
C ALA A 305 2.86 -6.93 -1.71
N ILE A 306 3.22 -7.40 -2.90
CA ILE A 306 3.31 -8.83 -3.22
C ILE A 306 4.73 -9.11 -3.67
N LYS A 307 5.38 -10.10 -3.05
CA LYS A 307 6.65 -10.64 -3.56
C LYS A 307 6.37 -11.81 -4.48
N LEU A 308 6.72 -11.67 -5.75
CA LEU A 308 6.38 -12.66 -6.77
C LEU A 308 7.40 -13.81 -6.84
N PRO A 309 6.95 -15.04 -7.12
CA PRO A 309 7.84 -16.18 -7.32
C PRO A 309 8.61 -16.09 -8.64
N SER A 310 9.51 -17.04 -8.87
CA SER A 310 10.17 -17.21 -10.18
C SER A 310 9.39 -18.14 -11.13
N ALA A 311 8.35 -18.82 -10.61
CA ALA A 311 7.42 -19.61 -11.41
C ALA A 311 6.34 -18.71 -12.05
N SER A 312 5.81 -19.15 -13.20
CA SER A 312 4.66 -18.53 -13.87
C SER A 312 3.36 -18.78 -13.11
N PHE A 313 2.67 -17.73 -12.66
CA PHE A 313 1.33 -17.87 -12.07
C PHE A 313 0.25 -17.72 -13.16
N TYR A 314 -0.47 -18.79 -13.48
CA TYR A 314 -1.36 -18.77 -14.64
C TYR A 314 -2.47 -17.71 -14.54
N ASN A 315 -2.97 -17.27 -15.70
CA ASN A 315 -3.70 -16.01 -15.82
C ASN A 315 -5.01 -15.95 -15.02
N ASP A 316 -5.23 -14.76 -14.46
CA ASP A 316 -6.41 -14.34 -13.67
C ASP A 316 -6.54 -14.95 -12.27
N ALA A 317 -5.42 -15.03 -11.53
CA ALA A 317 -5.41 -15.29 -10.08
C ALA A 317 -5.92 -14.11 -9.23
N GLY A 318 -7.04 -13.51 -9.64
CA GLY A 318 -7.84 -12.62 -8.80
C GLY A 318 -7.22 -11.28 -8.41
N LEU A 319 -6.19 -10.74 -9.07
CA LEU A 319 -5.66 -9.40 -8.74
C LEU A 319 -6.78 -8.35 -8.90
N GLY A 320 -7.42 -8.04 -7.76
CA GLY A 320 -8.81 -7.59 -7.74
C GLY A 320 -9.10 -6.31 -8.52
N ASN A 321 -10.38 -6.06 -8.75
CA ASN A 321 -10.82 -4.90 -9.53
C ASN A 321 -10.48 -3.54 -8.87
N GLY A 322 -10.09 -3.53 -7.59
CA GLY A 322 -9.57 -2.36 -6.89
C GLY A 322 -8.13 -1.93 -7.25
N TYR A 323 -7.33 -2.75 -7.96
CA TYR A 323 -5.96 -2.39 -8.33
C TYR A 323 -5.82 -1.88 -9.76
N SER A 324 -5.32 -0.65 -9.89
CA SER A 324 -5.15 0.06 -11.17
C SER A 324 -3.68 0.38 -11.52
N ALA A 325 -2.77 0.36 -10.54
CA ALA A 325 -1.37 0.66 -10.72
C ALA A 325 -0.44 -0.27 -9.94
N PHE A 326 0.72 -0.51 -10.52
CA PHE A 326 1.71 -1.47 -10.05
C PHE A 326 3.11 -0.87 -10.22
N VAL A 327 3.93 -0.88 -9.16
CA VAL A 327 5.30 -0.35 -9.20
C VAL A 327 6.26 -1.37 -8.58
N ALA A 328 7.34 -1.70 -9.27
CA ALA A 328 8.41 -2.54 -8.72
C ALA A 328 9.14 -1.80 -7.58
N VAL A 329 9.48 -2.47 -6.48
CA VAL A 329 10.20 -1.83 -5.37
C VAL A 329 11.60 -1.38 -5.81
N ASN A 330 12.33 -2.24 -6.54
CA ASN A 330 13.53 -1.90 -7.31
C ASN A 330 14.57 -1.03 -6.57
N GLY A 331 15.02 -1.47 -5.39
CA GLY A 331 15.99 -0.75 -4.56
C GLY A 331 15.39 0.35 -3.66
N GLY A 332 14.09 0.62 -3.76
CA GLY A 332 13.32 1.39 -2.79
C GLY A 332 12.79 0.56 -1.62
N THR A 333 11.69 1.01 -1.03
CA THR A 333 10.91 0.25 -0.03
C THR A 333 9.48 0.01 -0.53
N VAL A 334 8.67 -0.74 0.23
CA VAL A 334 7.22 -0.86 -0.02
C VAL A 334 6.50 0.50 0.10
N THR A 335 6.95 1.37 1.00
CA THR A 335 6.38 2.71 1.20
C THR A 335 6.93 3.76 0.25
N ASP A 336 8.07 3.50 -0.40
CA ASP A 336 8.73 4.39 -1.34
C ASP A 336 9.44 3.59 -2.47
N PRO A 337 8.67 2.97 -3.39
CA PRO A 337 9.20 2.12 -4.45
C PRO A 337 9.88 2.97 -5.55
N LYS A 338 10.95 2.44 -6.16
CA LYS A 338 11.77 3.16 -7.18
C LYS A 338 11.69 2.57 -8.59
N GLY A 339 10.75 1.66 -8.84
CA GLY A 339 10.45 1.16 -10.18
C GLY A 339 9.68 2.15 -11.05
N THR A 340 9.52 1.78 -12.32
CA THR A 340 8.59 2.45 -13.22
C THR A 340 7.14 2.05 -12.91
N LEU A 341 6.20 2.93 -13.22
CA LEU A 341 4.77 2.63 -13.20
C LEU A 341 4.42 1.64 -14.32
N LEU A 342 3.71 0.58 -13.96
CA LEU A 342 3.22 -0.47 -14.86
C LEU A 342 1.69 -0.43 -14.98
N THR A 343 1.18 -0.73 -16.16
CA THR A 343 -0.27 -0.95 -16.40
C THR A 343 -0.70 -2.31 -15.86
N LYS A 344 -2.02 -2.51 -15.62
CA LYS A 344 -2.56 -3.80 -15.19
C LYS A 344 -2.14 -4.95 -16.14
N ALA A 345 -2.21 -4.72 -17.46
CA ALA A 345 -1.77 -5.69 -18.46
C ALA A 345 -0.26 -6.01 -18.40
N ALA A 346 0.60 -5.00 -18.19
CA ALA A 346 2.04 -5.21 -18.05
C ALA A 346 2.38 -6.01 -16.78
N PHE A 347 1.70 -5.73 -15.66
CA PHE A 347 1.87 -6.48 -14.42
C PHE A 347 1.32 -7.91 -14.52
N GLN A 348 0.13 -8.09 -15.11
CA GLN A 348 -0.43 -9.42 -15.40
C GLN A 348 0.49 -10.26 -16.30
N ASN A 349 1.19 -9.65 -17.27
CA ASN A 349 2.20 -10.35 -18.06
C ASN A 349 3.41 -10.79 -17.22
N ILE A 350 3.94 -9.94 -16.34
CA ILE A 350 5.03 -10.31 -15.40
C ILE A 350 4.59 -11.48 -14.51
N PHE A 351 3.41 -11.36 -13.90
CA PHE A 351 2.83 -12.36 -13.00
C PHE A 351 2.65 -13.72 -13.71
N SER A 352 2.14 -13.71 -14.94
CA SER A 352 1.84 -14.93 -15.70
C SER A 352 2.99 -15.54 -16.50
N THR A 353 4.11 -14.83 -16.65
CA THR A 353 5.34 -15.37 -17.25
C THR A 353 6.44 -15.67 -16.24
N GLY A 354 6.35 -15.15 -15.01
CA GLY A 354 7.44 -15.16 -14.04
C GLY A 354 8.58 -14.19 -14.37
N ALA A 355 8.47 -13.42 -15.47
CA ALA A 355 9.51 -12.52 -16.00
C ALA A 355 9.63 -11.21 -15.19
N LYS A 356 9.83 -11.33 -13.87
CA LYS A 356 9.92 -10.19 -12.96
C LYS A 356 11.28 -9.50 -13.03
N THR A 357 11.23 -8.18 -12.85
CA THR A 357 12.39 -7.26 -12.81
C THR A 357 12.77 -6.85 -11.39
N SER A 358 11.94 -7.18 -10.40
CA SER A 358 12.16 -7.03 -8.97
C SER A 358 11.37 -8.12 -8.25
N ASP A 359 11.74 -8.53 -7.04
CA ASP A 359 10.96 -9.52 -6.30
C ASP A 359 9.63 -8.94 -5.79
N TRP A 360 9.69 -7.73 -5.20
CA TRP A 360 8.52 -7.04 -4.64
C TRP A 360 7.90 -6.05 -5.62
N TYR A 361 6.57 -6.07 -5.70
CA TYR A 361 5.75 -5.06 -6.38
C TYR A 361 4.70 -4.50 -5.42
N VAL A 362 4.45 -3.20 -5.53
CA VAL A 362 3.38 -2.51 -4.80
C VAL A 362 2.18 -2.35 -5.74
N CYS A 363 1.07 -2.97 -5.38
CA CYS A 363 -0.23 -2.88 -6.06
C CYS A 363 -1.08 -1.82 -5.34
N SER A 364 -1.61 -0.84 -6.08
CA SER A 364 -2.46 0.20 -5.48
C SER A 364 -3.39 0.89 -6.48
N SER A 365 -4.19 1.81 -5.96
CA SER A 365 -4.94 2.80 -6.72
C SER A 365 -4.05 4.00 -7.10
N LEU A 366 -4.23 4.52 -8.32
CA LEU A 366 -3.58 5.77 -8.73
C LEU A 366 -4.14 6.98 -8.00
N THR A 367 -3.24 7.88 -7.58
CA THR A 367 -3.56 9.26 -7.24
C THR A 367 -3.05 10.18 -8.34
N LYS A 368 -3.78 11.26 -8.62
CA LYS A 368 -3.34 12.34 -9.52
C LYS A 368 -3.63 13.69 -8.90
N THR A 369 -2.65 14.58 -8.93
CA THR A 369 -2.76 15.96 -8.47
C THR A 369 -1.99 16.88 -9.40
N THR A 370 -2.50 18.08 -9.66
CA THR A 370 -1.76 19.10 -10.40
C THR A 370 -0.70 19.75 -9.50
N GLN A 371 0.54 19.87 -9.98
CA GLN A 371 1.52 20.81 -9.43
C GLN A 371 1.56 22.01 -10.38
N ASN A 372 1.43 23.22 -9.83
CA ASN A 372 1.54 24.47 -10.58
C ASN A 372 2.91 25.11 -10.29
N LYS A 373 3.45 25.86 -11.25
CA LYS A 373 4.65 26.68 -11.11
C LYS A 373 4.37 28.05 -11.74
N THR A 374 4.58 29.11 -10.98
CA THR A 374 4.71 30.46 -11.52
C THR A 374 6.18 30.80 -11.66
N LEU A 375 6.54 31.32 -12.81
CA LEU A 375 7.86 31.88 -13.10
C LEU A 375 7.72 33.39 -13.27
N THR A 376 8.56 34.16 -12.61
CA THR A 376 8.54 35.64 -12.69
C THR A 376 9.84 36.16 -13.29
N ARG A 377 9.76 37.03 -14.31
CA ARG A 377 10.91 37.82 -14.81
C ARG A 377 10.69 39.29 -14.49
N THR A 378 11.61 39.87 -13.73
CA THR A 378 11.59 41.28 -13.34
C THR A 378 12.76 42.00 -14.00
N VAL A 379 12.46 43.01 -14.82
CA VAL A 379 13.45 43.92 -15.41
C VAL A 379 13.52 45.17 -14.55
N ASN A 380 14.63 45.36 -13.84
CA ASN A 380 14.90 46.54 -13.03
C ASN A 380 15.70 47.55 -13.84
N TYR A 381 15.43 48.85 -13.64
CA TYR A 381 16.15 49.94 -14.30
C TYR A 381 16.93 50.71 -13.23
N VAL A 382 18.27 50.66 -13.31
CA VAL A 382 19.17 51.13 -12.24
C VAL A 382 20.27 52.05 -12.76
N ASP A 383 20.81 52.90 -11.89
CA ASP A 383 21.99 53.72 -12.18
C ASP A 383 23.28 52.86 -12.24
N ALA A 384 24.40 53.50 -12.60
CA ALA A 384 25.72 52.86 -12.67
C ALA A 384 26.25 52.30 -11.34
N ASN A 385 25.61 52.61 -10.21
CA ASN A 385 25.93 52.09 -8.87
C ASN A 385 24.98 50.95 -8.43
N GLY A 386 23.90 50.70 -9.18
CA GLY A 386 22.87 49.72 -8.87
C GLY A 386 21.65 50.28 -8.10
N ASN A 387 21.52 51.60 -7.95
CA ASN A 387 20.37 52.24 -7.30
C ASN A 387 19.16 52.30 -8.25
N GLU A 388 17.94 52.21 -7.71
CA GLU A 388 16.69 52.40 -8.47
C GLU A 388 16.60 53.82 -9.07
N ILE A 389 16.12 53.92 -10.31
CA ILE A 389 15.92 55.20 -10.99
C ILE A 389 14.55 55.78 -10.63
N THR A 390 14.53 56.90 -9.89
CA THR A 390 13.31 57.62 -9.52
C THR A 390 12.40 57.89 -10.72
N GLY A 391 11.17 57.36 -10.67
CA GLY A 391 10.16 57.52 -11.73
C GLY A 391 10.12 56.37 -12.76
N GLN A 392 11.13 55.50 -12.81
CA GLN A 392 11.15 54.34 -13.70
C GLN A 392 10.88 53.05 -12.92
N ALA A 393 9.63 52.59 -12.94
CA ALA A 393 9.25 51.33 -12.30
C ALA A 393 9.84 50.10 -13.02
N PRO A 394 10.14 49.00 -12.31
CA PRO A 394 10.49 47.71 -12.92
C PRO A 394 9.38 47.17 -13.83
N THR A 395 9.78 46.43 -14.88
CA THR A 395 8.84 45.73 -15.77
C THR A 395 8.80 44.24 -15.40
N THR A 396 7.67 43.77 -14.88
CA THR A 396 7.48 42.37 -14.46
C THR A 396 6.61 41.63 -15.46
N GLN A 397 7.00 40.40 -15.81
CA GLN A 397 6.21 39.43 -16.54
C GLN A 397 6.12 38.12 -15.74
N THR A 398 5.02 37.38 -15.88
CA THR A 398 4.85 36.05 -15.28
C THR A 398 4.38 35.04 -16.31
N LEU A 399 4.92 33.82 -16.23
CA LEU A 399 4.46 32.65 -16.99
C LEU A 399 3.95 31.59 -15.99
N HIS A 400 2.87 30.92 -16.34
CA HIS A 400 2.19 29.93 -15.52
C HIS A 400 2.22 28.57 -16.21
N PHE A 401 2.68 27.56 -15.46
CA PHE A 401 2.77 26.19 -15.93
C PHE A 401 2.12 25.25 -14.93
N HIS A 402 1.60 24.14 -15.42
CA HIS A 402 1.13 23.04 -14.60
C HIS A 402 1.69 21.71 -15.10
N ARG A 403 1.66 20.70 -14.23
CA ARG A 403 1.96 19.31 -14.60
C ARG A 403 1.16 18.33 -13.76
N THR A 404 0.92 17.14 -14.32
CA THR A 404 0.30 16.04 -13.57
C THR A 404 1.35 15.34 -12.73
N VAL A 405 1.19 15.39 -11.40
CA VAL A 405 1.87 14.47 -10.48
C VAL A 405 0.99 13.22 -10.36
N THR A 406 1.55 12.06 -10.70
CA THR A 406 0.90 10.75 -10.55
C THR A 406 1.59 9.97 -9.43
N GLY A 407 0.82 9.47 -8.46
CA GLY A 407 1.30 8.68 -7.33
C GLY A 407 0.54 7.37 -7.13
N LEU A 408 0.98 6.56 -6.15
CA LEU A 408 0.25 5.39 -5.65
C LEU A 408 -0.29 5.68 -4.25
N ALA A 409 -1.56 5.36 -4.00
CA ALA A 409 -2.17 5.52 -2.70
C ALA A 409 -1.39 4.74 -1.60
N GLY A 410 -1.27 5.35 -0.42
CA GLY A 410 -0.53 4.78 0.72
C GLY A 410 1.00 4.72 0.56
N THR A 411 1.57 5.36 -0.47
CA THR A 411 3.02 5.40 -0.71
C THR A 411 3.52 6.83 -0.92
N ASN A 412 4.85 7.00 -0.86
CA ASN A 412 5.57 8.20 -1.26
C ASN A 412 5.87 8.25 -2.78
N TYR A 413 5.40 7.28 -3.57
CA TYR A 413 5.68 7.21 -5.00
C TYR A 413 5.15 8.45 -5.74
N LYS A 414 6.01 9.05 -6.55
CA LYS A 414 5.66 10.13 -7.47
C LYS A 414 6.35 9.94 -8.82
N SER A 415 5.59 10.15 -9.88
CA SER A 415 6.05 10.37 -11.24
C SER A 415 5.40 11.67 -11.74
N TYR A 416 6.10 12.39 -12.62
CA TYR A 416 5.69 13.70 -13.10
C TYR A 416 5.52 13.64 -14.62
N SER A 417 4.50 14.32 -15.16
CA SER A 417 4.52 14.69 -16.57
C SER A 417 5.55 15.80 -16.82
N ASP A 418 5.80 16.10 -18.09
CA ASP A 418 6.41 17.36 -18.48
C ASP A 418 5.56 18.55 -18.01
N TRP A 419 6.17 19.74 -17.98
CA TRP A 419 5.48 21.00 -17.70
C TRP A 419 4.72 21.47 -18.93
N GLU A 420 3.43 21.74 -18.77
CA GLU A 420 2.53 22.28 -19.79
C GLU A 420 2.21 23.75 -19.45
N ALA A 421 2.16 24.62 -20.46
CA ALA A 421 1.86 26.05 -20.28
C ALA A 421 0.34 26.26 -20.12
N ASP A 422 -0.07 27.07 -19.15
CA ASP A 422 -1.48 27.30 -18.82
C ASP A 422 -2.26 27.98 -19.96
N SER A 423 -1.56 28.78 -20.79
CA SER A 423 -2.11 29.38 -22.01
C SER A 423 -1.05 29.54 -23.11
N THR A 424 -1.47 30.02 -24.29
CA THR A 424 -0.54 30.39 -25.36
C THR A 424 0.34 31.60 -25.01
N ALA A 425 -0.03 32.42 -24.03
CA ALA A 425 0.79 33.54 -23.57
C ALA A 425 1.90 33.07 -22.61
N ASP A 426 1.72 31.94 -21.92
CA ASP A 426 2.70 31.40 -20.97
C ASP A 426 3.85 30.62 -21.65
N GLN A 427 3.84 30.51 -22.98
CA GLN A 427 4.82 29.71 -23.76
C GLN A 427 6.21 30.34 -23.86
N ALA A 428 6.34 31.65 -23.68
CA ALA A 428 7.61 32.38 -23.59
C ALA A 428 7.34 33.78 -23.03
N PHE A 429 8.36 34.40 -22.46
CA PHE A 429 8.29 35.83 -22.11
C PHE A 429 8.23 36.72 -23.36
N ASP A 430 7.45 37.81 -23.28
CA ASP A 430 7.39 38.85 -24.32
C ASP A 430 8.69 39.66 -24.44
N ASN A 431 8.96 40.22 -25.62
CA ASN A 431 10.08 41.15 -25.83
C ASN A 431 9.82 42.48 -25.11
N ILE A 432 10.77 42.94 -24.28
CA ILE A 432 10.71 44.25 -23.62
C ILE A 432 11.64 45.21 -24.35
N ASP A 433 11.08 46.30 -24.90
CA ASP A 433 11.87 47.39 -25.47
C ASP A 433 12.48 48.23 -24.35
N VAL A 434 13.80 48.43 -24.40
CA VAL A 434 14.55 49.13 -23.35
C VAL A 434 14.71 50.60 -23.71
N PRO A 435 14.22 51.55 -22.86
CA PRO A 435 14.41 52.98 -23.09
C PRO A 435 15.88 53.32 -23.33
N GLN A 436 16.20 53.94 -24.45
CA GLN A 436 17.61 54.28 -24.77
C GLN A 436 18.12 55.50 -23.98
N SER A 437 17.21 56.24 -23.36
CA SER A 437 17.51 57.26 -22.36
C SER A 437 16.37 57.43 -21.35
N LEU A 438 16.71 57.80 -20.12
CA LEU A 438 15.78 58.15 -19.04
C LEU A 438 16.12 59.55 -18.49
N ASN A 439 15.20 60.10 -17.67
CA ASN A 439 15.32 61.40 -17.00
C ASN A 439 15.76 62.52 -17.96
N ASP A 440 14.94 62.78 -18.99
CA ASP A 440 15.16 63.79 -20.04
C ASP A 440 16.55 63.72 -20.73
N GLY A 441 17.14 62.53 -20.79
CA GLY A 441 18.44 62.30 -21.42
C GLY A 441 19.64 62.44 -20.47
N GLN A 442 19.43 62.58 -19.16
CA GLN A 442 20.49 62.55 -18.15
C GLN A 442 21.05 61.13 -17.92
N LEU A 443 20.24 60.09 -18.16
CA LEU A 443 20.64 58.69 -18.08
C LEU A 443 20.56 58.06 -19.47
N ILE A 444 21.65 57.45 -19.93
CA ILE A 444 21.84 56.96 -21.31
C ILE A 444 22.62 55.64 -21.32
N ASN A 445 22.76 55.03 -22.51
CA ASN A 445 23.54 53.81 -22.75
C ASN A 445 23.13 52.66 -21.81
N PRO A 446 21.86 52.19 -21.88
CA PRO A 446 21.40 51.04 -21.10
C PRO A 446 22.24 49.80 -21.41
N THR A 447 22.75 49.14 -20.38
CA THR A 447 23.52 47.90 -20.50
C THR A 447 22.93 46.77 -19.66
N VAL A 448 23.07 45.53 -20.14
CA VAL A 448 22.87 44.30 -19.35
C VAL A 448 24.16 43.49 -19.47
N ASN A 449 24.72 43.05 -18.34
CA ASN A 449 26.00 42.32 -18.28
C ASN A 449 27.14 43.02 -19.06
N GLY A 450 27.20 44.35 -18.99
CA GLY A 450 28.23 45.17 -19.65
C GLY A 450 28.08 45.34 -21.17
N LYS A 451 26.96 44.89 -21.77
CA LYS A 451 26.66 45.08 -23.20
C LYS A 451 25.48 46.03 -23.39
N ASN A 452 25.59 46.97 -24.32
CA ASN A 452 24.49 47.85 -24.70
C ASN A 452 23.28 47.04 -25.18
N VAL A 453 22.07 47.39 -24.70
CA VAL A 453 20.84 46.65 -25.00
C VAL A 453 19.75 47.58 -25.58
N LYS A 454 19.06 47.11 -26.62
CA LYS A 454 17.87 47.77 -27.18
C LYS A 454 16.58 47.08 -26.79
N THR A 455 16.59 45.75 -26.71
CA THR A 455 15.47 44.93 -26.27
C THR A 455 15.95 43.77 -25.42
N ILE A 456 15.14 43.35 -24.45
CA ILE A 456 15.29 42.09 -23.74
C ILE A 456 14.39 41.09 -24.47
N SER A 457 15.02 40.14 -25.17
CA SER A 457 14.36 39.26 -26.12
C SER A 457 13.37 38.28 -25.46
N THR A 458 12.57 37.62 -26.30
CA THR A 458 11.72 36.51 -25.89
C THR A 458 12.55 35.29 -25.50
N ASN A 459 12.16 34.59 -24.43
CA ASN A 459 12.76 33.33 -23.99
C ASN A 459 11.73 32.45 -23.26
N LEU A 460 11.80 31.14 -23.50
CA LEU A 460 11.30 30.13 -22.56
C LEU A 460 12.51 29.62 -21.77
N PRO A 461 12.60 29.90 -20.45
CA PRO A 461 13.73 29.44 -19.64
C PRO A 461 13.53 28.01 -19.12
N THR A 462 14.61 27.44 -18.59
CA THR A 462 14.67 26.04 -18.15
C THR A 462 13.85 25.80 -16.89
N LEU A 463 12.68 25.18 -17.04
CA LEU A 463 11.83 24.74 -15.94
C LEU A 463 12.45 23.53 -15.23
N ASP A 464 12.88 23.73 -13.99
CA ASP A 464 13.36 22.66 -13.09
C ASP A 464 12.22 22.14 -12.17
N ASP A 465 12.57 21.31 -11.19
CA ASP A 465 11.64 20.79 -10.18
C ASP A 465 11.43 21.71 -8.96
N ASN A 466 12.04 22.90 -8.89
CA ASN A 466 11.90 23.82 -7.76
C ASN A 466 10.56 24.59 -7.83
N ASP A 467 9.87 24.75 -6.69
CA ASP A 467 8.49 25.25 -6.65
C ASP A 467 8.31 26.71 -7.12
N ALA A 468 9.37 27.52 -7.10
CA ALA A 468 9.38 28.88 -7.67
C ALA A 468 10.75 29.19 -8.29
N GLN A 469 10.73 29.88 -9.43
CA GLN A 469 11.91 30.44 -10.10
C GLN A 469 11.68 31.93 -10.39
N THR A 470 12.73 32.74 -10.25
CA THR A 470 12.69 34.19 -10.53
C THR A 470 13.91 34.60 -11.34
N GLU A 471 13.69 35.24 -12.49
CA GLU A 471 14.74 35.86 -13.30
C GLU A 471 14.77 37.38 -13.01
N ASN A 472 15.89 37.91 -12.53
CA ASN A 472 16.08 39.35 -12.32
C ASN A 472 17.08 39.89 -13.34
N VAL A 473 16.66 40.83 -14.17
CA VAL A 473 17.50 41.47 -15.20
C VAL A 473 17.67 42.94 -14.85
N ASN A 474 18.88 43.34 -14.47
CA ASN A 474 19.18 44.74 -14.15
C ASN A 474 19.72 45.45 -15.40
N VAL A 475 18.96 46.42 -15.90
CA VAL A 475 19.37 47.35 -16.96
C VAL A 475 20.06 48.54 -16.31
N ILE A 476 21.37 48.65 -16.53
CA ILE A 476 22.25 49.65 -15.91
C ILE A 476 22.43 50.83 -16.86
N TYR A 477 22.08 52.04 -16.43
CA TYR A 477 22.27 53.28 -17.19
C TYR A 477 23.49 54.06 -16.72
N SER A 478 24.19 54.66 -17.67
CA SER A 478 25.28 55.61 -17.39
C SER A 478 24.74 57.03 -17.30
N ALA A 479 25.27 57.83 -16.38
CA ALA A 479 25.04 59.27 -16.39
C ALA A 479 25.65 59.88 -17.65
N LYS A 480 24.88 60.69 -18.39
CA LYS A 480 25.37 61.48 -19.51
C LYS A 480 26.37 62.50 -18.96
N SER A 481 27.62 62.43 -19.42
CA SER A 481 28.62 63.46 -19.12
C SER A 481 28.11 64.82 -19.58
N ALA A 482 28.19 65.84 -18.72
CA ALA A 482 27.94 67.20 -19.14
C ALA A 482 28.94 67.57 -20.24
N ASP A 483 28.45 67.96 -21.42
CA ASP A 483 29.28 68.44 -22.51
C ASP A 483 30.00 69.71 -22.05
N THR A 484 31.30 69.62 -21.79
CA THR A 484 32.12 70.77 -21.41
C THR A 484 32.10 71.78 -22.56
N PRO A 485 31.59 73.01 -22.38
CA PRO A 485 31.41 73.93 -23.52
C PRO A 485 32.75 74.23 -24.20
N SER A 486 32.88 73.81 -25.46
CA SER A 486 34.05 74.12 -26.29
C SER A 486 34.06 75.61 -26.58
N ASN A 487 34.80 76.36 -25.77
CA ASN A 487 34.88 77.81 -25.84
C ASN A 487 35.78 78.26 -27.00
N ASN A 488 35.28 78.12 -28.22
CA ASN A 488 35.89 78.68 -29.42
C ASN A 488 35.91 80.21 -29.32
N ASN A 489 37.09 80.79 -29.13
CA ASN A 489 37.36 82.17 -29.46
C ASN A 489 38.83 82.29 -29.91
N ASP A 490 39.04 82.91 -31.07
CA ASP A 490 40.32 82.91 -31.81
C ASP A 490 40.74 84.34 -32.18
N ASN A 491 42.04 84.54 -32.45
CA ASN A 491 42.76 85.78 -32.77
C ASN A 491 43.04 86.72 -31.58
N GLY A 492 44.30 87.21 -31.48
CA GLY A 492 44.72 88.08 -30.37
C GLY A 492 46.06 88.84 -30.47
N GLY A 493 47.05 88.37 -31.25
CA GLY A 493 48.32 89.12 -31.45
C GLY A 493 49.58 88.52 -30.77
N PRO A 494 50.79 89.11 -30.97
CA PRO A 494 51.97 88.28 -31.24
C PRO A 494 53.25 88.52 -30.40
N SER A 495 54.20 87.59 -30.59
CA SER A 495 55.62 87.60 -30.15
C SER A 495 55.88 87.25 -28.66
N SER A 496 57.03 86.68 -28.26
CA SER A 496 58.28 86.33 -28.99
C SER A 496 59.04 85.12 -28.39
N ASN A 497 60.01 84.60 -29.14
CA ASN A 497 61.24 83.90 -28.72
C ASN A 497 61.22 82.54 -27.96
N ASN A 498 61.51 81.48 -28.72
CA ASN A 498 62.78 80.71 -28.68
C ASN A 498 63.12 79.78 -27.47
N SER A 499 63.17 78.45 -27.69
CA SER A 499 64.39 77.58 -27.60
C SER A 499 64.11 76.06 -27.48
N GLY A 500 64.57 75.24 -28.44
CA GLY A 500 64.87 73.79 -28.30
C GLY A 500 63.69 72.80 -28.08
N SER A 501 63.85 71.48 -28.32
CA SER A 501 64.90 70.74 -29.05
C SER A 501 64.39 69.36 -29.53
N ASP A 502 65.14 68.74 -30.45
CA ASP A 502 64.77 67.60 -31.31
C ASP A 502 64.15 66.33 -30.71
N SER A 503 63.35 65.64 -31.55
CA SER A 503 63.45 64.22 -31.96
C SER A 503 62.10 63.48 -31.94
N SER A 504 61.73 62.56 -32.84
CA SER A 504 61.92 62.34 -34.29
C SER A 504 61.39 60.92 -34.60
N ASN A 505 60.48 60.77 -35.58
CA ASN A 505 60.27 59.52 -36.36
C ASN A 505 59.73 58.26 -35.63
N ASN A 506 59.14 57.23 -36.28
CA ASN A 506 58.73 57.03 -37.68
C ASN A 506 57.62 55.93 -37.78
N GLY A 507 56.86 55.91 -38.89
CA GLY A 507 56.19 54.72 -39.47
C GLY A 507 54.82 54.32 -38.88
N THR A 508 53.77 53.91 -39.63
CA THR A 508 53.57 53.19 -40.92
C THR A 508 53.88 51.69 -40.90
N ASN A 509 53.04 50.78 -41.45
CA ASN A 509 51.61 50.85 -41.82
C ASN A 509 51.03 49.42 -42.01
N ASN A 510 49.70 49.31 -41.90
CA ASN A 510 48.76 48.25 -42.31
C ASN A 510 49.26 46.95 -42.99
N SER A 511 48.86 45.79 -42.44
CA SER A 511 48.82 44.47 -43.13
C SER A 511 47.70 44.42 -44.19
N ASN A 512 47.76 43.52 -45.18
CA ASN A 512 46.64 43.39 -46.13
C ASN A 512 46.56 42.04 -46.89
N ASN A 513 45.32 41.56 -47.11
CA ASN A 513 44.88 40.59 -48.15
C ASN A 513 45.43 39.13 -48.12
N ASN A 514 44.73 38.06 -48.58
CA ASN A 514 43.29 37.70 -48.79
C ASN A 514 43.28 36.13 -49.04
N ARG A 515 42.34 35.35 -49.62
CA ARG A 515 41.06 35.49 -50.36
C ARG A 515 40.28 34.15 -50.39
N SER A 516 39.10 34.16 -51.04
CA SER A 516 38.22 33.04 -51.46
C SER A 516 37.17 32.57 -50.43
N SER A 517 35.96 32.13 -50.84
CA SER A 517 35.50 31.69 -52.18
C SER A 517 34.19 32.36 -52.69
N HIS A 518 33.67 31.90 -53.84
CA HIS A 518 32.51 32.44 -54.60
C HIS A 518 31.15 31.93 -54.04
N HIS A 519 29.95 32.52 -54.31
CA HIS A 519 29.32 32.71 -55.63
C HIS A 519 28.07 33.67 -55.65
N SER A 520 27.88 34.34 -56.80
CA SER A 520 26.61 34.76 -57.47
C SER A 520 25.50 35.64 -56.80
N LEU A 521 25.39 36.89 -57.32
CA LEU A 521 24.17 37.59 -57.82
C LEU A 521 23.02 38.07 -56.87
N THR A 522 23.24 39.25 -56.26
CA THR A 522 22.48 40.54 -56.37
C THR A 522 21.17 40.61 -57.19
N LEU A 523 20.14 41.47 -56.96
CA LEU A 523 19.80 42.64 -56.05
C LEU A 523 18.27 42.92 -56.22
N PRO A 524 17.56 43.90 -55.57
CA PRO A 524 17.95 45.01 -54.66
C PRO A 524 17.52 44.80 -53.18
N SER A 525 18.26 45.25 -52.15
CA SER A 525 18.24 46.58 -51.49
C SER A 525 16.83 47.11 -51.14
N THR A 526 16.52 47.57 -49.93
CA THR A 526 17.32 48.49 -49.07
C THR A 526 17.67 47.96 -47.67
N GLY A 527 18.52 48.70 -46.93
CA GLY A 527 19.01 48.32 -45.61
C GLY A 527 17.94 48.30 -44.50
N GLY A 528 18.25 47.83 -43.29
CA GLY A 528 19.58 47.53 -42.75
C GLY A 528 19.71 48.12 -41.36
N ASN A 529 19.43 47.31 -40.34
CA ASN A 529 19.50 47.69 -38.93
C ASN A 529 19.81 46.41 -38.14
N GLU A 530 21.01 46.29 -37.57
CA GLU A 530 21.42 45.05 -36.89
C GLU A 530 20.73 44.93 -35.52
N SER A 531 19.93 43.87 -35.37
CA SER A 531 19.43 43.43 -34.08
C SER A 531 20.50 42.58 -33.39
N LEU A 532 21.36 43.23 -32.61
CA LEU A 532 22.30 42.56 -31.71
C LEU A 532 21.56 42.02 -30.49
N ALA A 533 20.87 40.90 -30.67
CA ALA A 533 20.20 40.17 -29.60
C ALA A 533 21.21 39.72 -28.54
N ALA A 534 21.02 40.18 -27.31
CA ALA A 534 21.85 39.82 -26.17
C ALA A 534 21.46 38.42 -25.65
N ALA A 535 21.89 37.37 -26.36
CA ALA A 535 21.78 36.00 -25.87
C ALA A 535 22.48 35.88 -24.49
N LEU A 536 21.69 35.63 -23.45
CA LEU A 536 22.17 35.39 -22.09
C LEU A 536 22.94 34.05 -22.02
N PRO A 537 23.93 33.92 -21.11
CA PRO A 537 24.75 32.72 -21.03
C PRO A 537 23.92 31.50 -20.59
N ALA A 538 23.97 30.43 -21.37
CA ALA A 538 23.28 29.18 -21.06
C ALA A 538 23.83 28.53 -19.78
N THR A 539 23.06 28.59 -18.70
CA THR A 539 23.38 27.93 -17.43
C THR A 539 23.03 26.43 -17.50
N ALA A 540 24.06 25.60 -17.26
CA ALA A 540 24.02 24.15 -17.06
C ALA A 540 23.75 23.22 -18.27
N LYS A 541 24.85 22.58 -18.74
CA LYS A 541 24.97 21.22 -19.31
C LYS A 541 23.78 20.62 -20.09
N VAL A 542 23.93 20.58 -21.41
CA VAL A 542 23.36 19.47 -22.22
C VAL A 542 24.02 18.15 -21.79
N VAL A 543 23.21 17.18 -21.34
CA VAL A 543 23.63 15.77 -21.24
C VAL A 543 22.90 14.99 -22.33
N SER A 544 23.59 14.73 -23.44
CA SER A 544 23.07 13.91 -24.53
C SER A 544 22.98 12.44 -24.09
N LYS A 545 21.75 11.93 -23.91
CA LYS A 545 21.47 10.50 -23.98
C LYS A 545 20.86 10.18 -25.34
N ASN A 546 21.51 9.28 -26.08
CA ASN A 546 21.06 8.86 -27.41
C ASN A 546 19.72 8.11 -27.29
N VAL A 547 18.66 8.68 -27.87
CA VAL A 547 17.39 7.96 -28.06
C VAL A 547 17.54 7.06 -29.28
N PHE A 548 17.57 5.74 -29.07
CA PHE A 548 17.42 4.78 -30.16
C PHE A 548 15.95 4.76 -30.60
N ILE A 549 15.67 5.28 -31.79
CA ILE A 549 14.35 5.18 -32.40
C ILE A 549 14.22 3.82 -33.10
N THR A 550 13.73 2.82 -32.37
CA THR A 550 13.27 1.56 -32.97
C THR A 550 11.94 1.77 -33.68
N VAL A 551 11.98 1.95 -35.00
CA VAL A 551 10.78 2.03 -35.84
C VAL A 551 10.12 0.64 -35.95
N PRO A 552 8.87 0.44 -35.51
CA PRO A 552 8.17 -0.81 -35.71
C PRO A 552 7.69 -0.93 -37.17
N PHE A 553 8.19 -1.91 -37.90
CA PHE A 553 7.70 -2.25 -39.24
C PHE A 553 6.28 -2.85 -39.14
N LEU A 554 5.27 -2.06 -39.51
CA LEU A 554 3.89 -2.52 -39.67
C LEU A 554 3.74 -3.37 -40.93
N PHE A 555 3.97 -4.69 -40.80
CA PHE A 555 3.51 -5.66 -41.79
C PHE A 555 2.01 -5.89 -41.63
N THR A 556 1.22 -5.28 -42.51
CA THR A 556 -0.20 -5.58 -42.66
C THR A 556 -0.39 -6.87 -43.48
N SER A 557 -0.95 -7.91 -42.86
CA SER A 557 -1.44 -9.09 -43.59
C SER A 557 -2.97 -9.09 -43.61
N LEU A 558 -3.56 -9.07 -44.81
CA LEU A 558 -5.00 -9.31 -44.99
C LEU A 558 -5.33 -10.79 -44.73
N ALA A 559 -6.32 -11.04 -43.88
CA ALA A 559 -7.02 -12.31 -43.81
C ALA A 559 -8.51 -12.04 -43.53
N ALA A 560 -9.36 -12.22 -44.55
CA ALA A 560 -10.81 -12.07 -44.39
C ALA A 560 -11.43 -13.36 -43.85
N GLY A 561 -12.33 -13.25 -42.88
CA GLY A 561 -13.05 -14.37 -42.27
C GLY A 561 -14.48 -14.01 -41.91
N LEU A 562 -15.41 -14.22 -42.84
CA LEU A 562 -16.84 -14.22 -42.55
C LEU A 562 -17.17 -15.36 -41.58
N TYR A 563 -18.04 -15.14 -40.60
CA TYR A 563 -19.33 -15.86 -40.55
C TYR A 563 -20.39 -15.15 -39.69
N PHE A 564 -21.57 -15.74 -39.62
CA PHE A 564 -22.85 -15.08 -39.31
C PHE A 564 -23.28 -15.07 -37.83
N THR A 565 -24.17 -14.11 -37.54
CA THR A 565 -25.32 -14.09 -36.60
C THR A 565 -25.66 -15.40 -35.85
N THR A 566 -26.18 -15.37 -34.61
CA THR A 566 -27.51 -14.79 -34.30
C THR A 566 -27.70 -14.24 -32.87
N LYS A 567 -28.71 -13.38 -32.72
CA LYS A 567 -29.21 -12.80 -31.48
C LYS A 567 -30.59 -13.38 -31.14
N LYS A 568 -30.68 -14.18 -30.07
CA LYS A 568 -31.88 -14.57 -29.30
C LYS A 568 -31.45 -15.55 -28.19
N ARG A 569 -32.13 -15.65 -27.04
CA ARG A 569 -33.41 -15.03 -26.66
C ARG A 569 -33.35 -14.51 -25.24
#